data_AF-A0A3G6T8F2-F1
#
_entry.id   AF-A0A3G6T8F2-F1
#
_cell.length_a   1.000
_cell.length_b   1.000
_cell.length_c   1.000
_cell.angle_alpha   90.00
_cell.angle_beta   90.00
_cell.angle_gamma   90.00
#
_symmetry.space_group_name_H-M   'P 1'
#
loop_
_entity.id
_entity.type
_entity.pdbx_description
1 polymer ?
#
loop_
_entity_poly.entity_id
_entity_poly.type
_entity_poly.pdbx_seq_one_letter_code
_entity_poly.pdbx_strand_id
1 'polypeptide(L)'
;MKKVFFFLMIAVSLSAQKTEVVELKQSIKDRKGNTKAITVIDNRADKEIGNIPFCKETFTLKFANDDLKSYIEDWFSKDNKAKGNNDIVLMLEDLKAYNENPEEKTSMTKIKFKFSSFIKRNNKYYFLNRTQNVITSDSNFPKYIASQISNVVTGIIKESYVSVPLRSAMSEEDLTNYEKYVTGNSPLFGGTELKDGVYKDFRSFYEQKPEPNYVTDKNKKGRVTHIKDINADVNNEIIGNEEVFGYIENGKAYRSTPAGYLEMIRDEKGFYVVATKAELFPANNGNGEMIGAMAGGMIGALIGAAIDSGSNRRGKNVDTSDIPNVYMDSLTGKYIFE
;
A
#
# COMPACT_ATOMS: atom_id res chain seq x y z
N MET A 1 30.23 -43.61 -29.00
CA MET A 1 29.34 -42.64 -29.69
C MET A 1 27.92 -42.58 -29.14
N LYS A 2 27.25 -43.70 -28.78
CA LYS A 2 25.88 -43.69 -28.22
C LYS A 2 25.71 -42.91 -26.89
N LYS A 3 26.74 -42.85 -26.04
CA LYS A 3 26.70 -42.13 -24.74
C LYS A 3 26.79 -40.60 -24.87
N VAL A 4 27.42 -40.10 -25.93
CA VAL A 4 27.53 -38.64 -26.20
C VAL A 4 26.20 -38.09 -26.73
N PHE A 5 25.49 -38.88 -27.52
CA PHE A 5 24.18 -38.50 -28.08
C PHE A 5 23.10 -38.35 -26.98
N PHE A 6 23.17 -39.17 -25.93
CA PHE A 6 22.25 -39.08 -24.79
C PHE A 6 22.50 -37.81 -23.94
N PHE A 7 23.76 -37.40 -23.80
CA PHE A 7 24.12 -36.16 -23.10
C PHE A 7 23.71 -34.90 -23.87
N LEU A 8 23.79 -34.95 -25.22
CA LEU A 8 23.30 -33.86 -26.08
C LEU A 8 21.77 -33.73 -26.05
N MET A 9 21.03 -34.84 -25.97
CA MET A 9 19.56 -34.84 -25.86
C MET A 9 19.05 -34.26 -24.53
N ILE A 10 19.79 -34.45 -23.43
CA ILE A 10 19.47 -33.84 -22.12
C ILE A 10 19.74 -32.33 -22.14
N ALA A 11 20.77 -31.88 -22.88
CA ALA A 11 21.06 -30.44 -23.02
C ALA A 11 20.00 -29.68 -23.85
N VAL A 12 19.30 -30.35 -24.76
CA VAL A 12 18.24 -29.75 -25.61
C VAL A 12 16.87 -29.75 -24.92
N SER A 13 16.70 -30.51 -23.82
CA SER A 13 15.44 -30.54 -23.04
C SER A 13 15.41 -29.51 -21.90
N LEU A 14 16.48 -28.72 -21.72
CA LEU A 14 16.42 -27.45 -21.00
C LEU A 14 15.72 -26.44 -21.89
N SER A 15 14.38 -26.50 -21.95
CA SER A 15 13.57 -25.39 -22.46
C SER A 15 14.04 -24.11 -21.75
N ALA A 16 14.75 -23.26 -22.47
CA ALA A 16 15.21 -21.97 -21.97
C ALA A 16 13.96 -21.15 -21.62
N GLN A 17 13.60 -21.12 -20.34
CA GLN A 17 12.59 -20.18 -19.85
C GLN A 17 13.05 -18.79 -20.22
N LYS A 18 12.21 -18.04 -20.94
CA LYS A 18 12.56 -16.68 -21.33
C LYS A 18 12.63 -15.84 -20.07
N THR A 19 13.59 -14.94 -20.01
CA THR A 19 13.74 -14.06 -18.86
C THR A 19 13.33 -12.66 -19.25
N GLU A 20 12.48 -12.04 -18.42
CA GLU A 20 12.16 -10.62 -18.52
C GLU A 20 12.75 -9.90 -17.31
N VAL A 21 13.39 -8.76 -17.56
CA VAL A 21 14.18 -8.06 -16.55
C VAL A 21 13.41 -6.86 -16.02
N VAL A 22 13.30 -6.76 -14.70
CA VAL A 22 12.81 -5.57 -14.00
C VAL A 22 13.90 -4.51 -14.01
N GLU A 23 13.78 -3.57 -14.95
CA GLU A 23 14.68 -2.44 -15.09
C GLU A 23 14.25 -1.26 -14.21
N LEU A 24 15.18 -0.74 -13.41
CA LEU A 24 14.99 0.43 -12.55
C LEU A 24 15.56 1.66 -13.26
N LYS A 25 14.76 2.22 -14.18
CA LYS A 25 15.19 3.33 -15.07
C LYS A 25 14.47 4.66 -14.81
N GLN A 26 13.44 4.64 -13.96
CA GLN A 26 12.68 5.85 -13.65
C GLN A 26 13.53 6.80 -12.81
N SER A 27 13.23 8.09 -12.85
CA SER A 27 13.95 8.99 -11.95
C SER A 27 13.44 8.85 -10.52
N ILE A 28 14.36 8.67 -9.59
CA ILE A 28 14.19 8.70 -8.12
C ILE A 28 14.94 9.89 -7.51
N LYS A 29 15.10 10.98 -8.25
CA LYS A 29 15.74 12.19 -7.74
C LYS A 29 14.99 12.73 -6.52
N ASP A 30 15.66 12.81 -5.38
CA ASP A 30 15.25 13.56 -4.20
C ASP A 30 15.37 15.05 -4.51
N ARG A 31 14.23 15.66 -4.83
CA ARG A 31 14.16 17.08 -5.20
C ARG A 31 14.54 18.01 -4.05
N LYS A 32 14.39 17.57 -2.79
CA LYS A 32 14.77 18.36 -1.61
C LYS A 32 16.26 18.15 -1.26
N GLY A 33 16.88 17.09 -1.75
CA GLY A 33 18.29 16.78 -1.52
C GLY A 33 18.61 16.50 -0.04
N ASN A 34 17.63 16.00 0.71
CA ASN A 34 17.78 15.76 2.16
C ASN A 34 18.34 14.36 2.44
N THR A 35 18.25 13.45 1.48
CA THR A 35 18.70 12.06 1.60
C THR A 35 20.18 11.94 1.29
N LYS A 36 20.91 11.31 2.22
CA LYS A 36 22.34 11.01 2.08
C LYS A 36 22.56 9.72 1.31
N ALA A 37 21.84 8.68 1.71
CA ALA A 37 21.92 7.34 1.16
C ALA A 37 20.58 6.62 1.32
N ILE A 38 20.35 5.67 0.42
CA ILE A 38 19.38 4.60 0.59
C ILE A 38 20.18 3.34 0.85
N THR A 39 19.77 2.51 1.80
CA THR A 39 20.27 1.15 2.01
C THR A 39 19.14 0.17 1.85
N VAL A 40 19.39 -0.98 1.23
CA VAL A 40 18.35 -1.99 1.00
C VAL A 40 18.60 -3.24 1.84
N ILE A 41 17.52 -3.75 2.44
CA ILE A 41 17.42 -5.04 3.10
C ILE A 41 16.42 -5.88 2.31
N ASP A 42 16.89 -6.93 1.63
CA ASP A 42 15.99 -7.92 1.05
C ASP A 42 15.64 -8.95 2.12
N ASN A 43 14.48 -8.78 2.75
CA ASN A 43 13.97 -9.62 3.83
C ASN A 43 12.98 -10.70 3.35
N ARG A 44 12.84 -10.89 2.03
CA ARG A 44 11.96 -11.95 1.49
C ARG A 44 12.48 -13.33 1.86
N ALA A 45 11.60 -14.23 2.28
CA ALA A 45 11.95 -15.65 2.43
C ALA A 45 12.30 -16.29 1.08
N ASP A 46 11.59 -15.89 0.03
CA ASP A 46 11.78 -16.37 -1.34
C ASP A 46 12.20 -15.20 -2.25
N LYS A 47 13.40 -15.30 -2.83
CA LYS A 47 14.03 -14.24 -3.63
C LYS A 47 13.54 -14.19 -5.07
N GLU A 48 12.88 -15.22 -5.56
CA GLU A 48 12.34 -15.25 -6.92
C GLU A 48 11.17 -14.28 -7.04
N ILE A 49 11.03 -13.56 -8.16
CA ILE A 49 9.84 -12.71 -8.37
C ILE A 49 8.68 -13.58 -8.86
N GLY A 50 8.93 -14.53 -9.75
CA GLY A 50 7.93 -15.47 -10.22
C GLY A 50 7.95 -15.66 -11.74
N ASN A 51 7.01 -16.48 -12.21
CA ASN A 51 6.89 -16.87 -13.60
C ASN A 51 5.51 -16.47 -14.13
N ILE A 52 5.48 -15.88 -15.32
CA ILE A 52 4.24 -15.44 -15.97
C ILE A 52 4.07 -16.11 -17.35
N PRO A 53 2.89 -16.66 -17.67
CA PRO A 53 2.61 -17.22 -18.98
C PRO A 53 2.29 -16.10 -19.98
N PHE A 54 2.95 -16.11 -21.14
CA PHE A 54 2.66 -15.20 -22.24
C PHE A 54 2.89 -15.88 -23.59
N CYS A 55 1.91 -15.81 -24.50
CA CYS A 55 2.01 -16.39 -25.86
C CYS A 55 2.48 -17.85 -25.91
N LYS A 56 1.98 -18.73 -25.01
CA LYS A 56 2.35 -20.16 -24.86
C LYS A 56 3.77 -20.40 -24.33
N GLU A 57 4.46 -19.36 -23.89
CA GLU A 57 5.77 -19.44 -23.26
C GLU A 57 5.66 -19.00 -21.79
N THR A 58 6.64 -19.38 -20.98
CA THR A 58 6.77 -18.92 -19.60
C THR A 58 7.95 -17.96 -19.51
N PHE A 59 7.69 -16.79 -18.93
CA PHE A 59 8.70 -15.76 -18.67
C PHE A 59 9.01 -15.72 -17.18
N THR A 60 10.28 -15.92 -16.83
CA THR A 60 10.78 -15.70 -15.48
C THR A 60 11.10 -14.22 -15.28
N LEU A 61 10.51 -13.62 -14.26
CA LEU A 61 10.82 -12.24 -13.87
C LEU A 61 12.01 -12.22 -12.91
N LYS A 62 12.97 -11.32 -13.16
CA LYS A 62 14.08 -11.06 -12.23
C LYS A 62 14.55 -9.62 -12.29
N PHE A 63 15.22 -9.14 -11.24
CA PHE A 63 15.94 -7.87 -11.32
C PHE A 63 17.14 -7.97 -12.27
N ALA A 64 17.60 -6.82 -12.78
CA ALA A 64 18.74 -6.77 -13.69
C ALA A 64 20.06 -7.22 -13.03
N ASN A 65 20.13 -7.17 -11.71
CA ASN A 65 21.26 -7.60 -10.91
C ASN A 65 20.74 -8.43 -9.73
N ASP A 66 21.38 -9.56 -9.45
CA ASP A 66 21.03 -10.47 -8.36
C ASP A 66 21.33 -9.85 -6.98
N ASP A 67 22.33 -8.95 -6.91
CA ASP A 67 22.54 -8.09 -5.76
C ASP A 67 21.61 -6.88 -5.82
N LEU A 68 20.38 -7.08 -5.34
CA LEU A 68 19.35 -6.04 -5.29
C LEU A 68 19.80 -4.81 -4.49
N LYS A 69 20.63 -5.01 -3.47
CA LYS A 69 21.11 -3.91 -2.63
C LYS A 69 21.99 -2.99 -3.45
N SER A 70 23.07 -3.51 -4.02
CA SER A 70 23.96 -2.70 -4.85
C SER A 70 23.21 -2.08 -6.04
N TYR A 71 22.25 -2.80 -6.62
CA TYR A 71 21.47 -2.30 -7.76
C TYR A 71 20.68 -1.02 -7.45
N ILE A 72 19.97 -0.99 -6.32
CA ILE A 72 19.18 0.18 -5.91
C ILE A 72 20.08 1.29 -5.38
N GLU A 73 21.14 0.96 -4.64
CA GLU A 73 22.10 1.95 -4.11
C GLU A 73 22.84 2.69 -5.22
N ASP A 74 23.22 1.98 -6.29
CA ASP A 74 23.82 2.55 -7.50
C ASP A 74 22.82 3.43 -8.26
N TRP A 75 21.57 2.99 -8.39
CA TRP A 75 20.51 3.77 -9.01
C TRP A 75 20.27 5.08 -8.25
N PHE A 76 20.20 5.03 -6.92
CA PHE A 76 20.10 6.23 -6.08
C PHE A 76 21.27 7.18 -6.30
N SER A 77 22.51 6.65 -6.29
CA SER A 77 23.72 7.46 -6.46
C SER A 77 23.82 8.12 -7.84
N LYS A 78 23.31 7.47 -8.90
CA LYS A 78 23.24 8.04 -10.26
C LYS A 78 22.27 9.22 -10.34
N ASP A 79 21.12 9.09 -9.69
CA ASP A 79 20.05 10.11 -9.72
C ASP A 79 20.28 11.27 -8.74
N ASN A 80 21.06 11.04 -7.67
CA ASN A 80 21.23 11.97 -6.54
C ASN A 80 22.69 12.34 -6.31
N LYS A 81 23.19 13.28 -7.12
CA LYS A 81 24.58 13.77 -7.01
C LYS A 81 24.82 14.62 -5.76
N ALA A 82 23.84 15.42 -5.37
CA ALA A 82 23.87 16.16 -4.11
C ALA A 82 23.25 15.29 -3.01
N LYS A 83 23.95 15.16 -1.89
CA LYS A 83 23.57 14.29 -0.77
C LYS A 83 23.25 15.13 0.45
N GLY A 84 22.14 14.81 1.11
CA GLY A 84 21.77 15.40 2.38
C GLY A 84 22.33 14.60 3.57
N ASN A 85 21.57 14.56 4.67
CA ASN A 85 22.00 13.98 5.94
C ASN A 85 21.16 12.78 6.41
N ASN A 86 20.04 12.50 5.75
CA ASN A 86 19.16 11.40 6.14
C ASN A 86 19.61 10.08 5.51
N ASP A 87 19.86 9.07 6.33
CA ASP A 87 20.10 7.70 5.87
C ASP A 87 18.74 6.95 5.86
N ILE A 88 18.22 6.66 4.67
CA ILE A 88 16.97 5.90 4.48
C ILE A 88 17.30 4.42 4.33
N VAL A 89 16.51 3.55 4.95
CA VAL A 89 16.58 2.10 4.78
C VAL A 89 15.29 1.61 4.17
N LEU A 90 15.38 0.87 3.08
CA LEU A 90 14.27 0.21 2.41
C LEU A 90 14.35 -1.29 2.69
N MET A 91 13.25 -1.85 3.15
CA MET A 91 13.12 -3.27 3.39
C MET A 91 12.10 -3.86 2.41
N LEU A 92 12.55 -4.79 1.59
CA LEU A 92 11.69 -5.59 0.72
C LEU A 92 11.27 -6.86 1.46
N GLU A 93 9.98 -6.98 1.76
CA GLU A 93 9.43 -8.07 2.59
C GLU A 93 8.68 -9.11 1.75
N ASP A 94 7.98 -8.68 0.70
CA ASP A 94 7.27 -9.57 -0.23
C ASP A 94 7.33 -8.99 -1.64
N LEU A 95 7.52 -9.84 -2.64
CA LEU A 95 7.44 -9.49 -4.06
C LEU A 95 7.23 -10.76 -4.88
N LYS A 96 6.00 -10.97 -5.35
CA LYS A 96 5.60 -12.13 -6.13
C LYS A 96 4.68 -11.76 -7.29
N ALA A 97 5.02 -12.21 -8.48
CA ALA A 97 4.17 -12.14 -9.66
C ALA A 97 3.67 -13.55 -10.01
N TYR A 98 2.35 -13.71 -10.13
CA TYR A 98 1.71 -15.01 -10.37
C TYR A 98 0.38 -14.86 -11.10
N ASN A 99 -0.13 -15.97 -11.62
CA ASN A 99 -1.46 -16.10 -12.18
C ASN A 99 -2.25 -17.08 -11.31
N GLU A 100 -3.48 -16.73 -10.91
CA GLU A 100 -4.29 -17.61 -10.06
C GLU A 100 -4.68 -18.90 -10.80
N ASN A 101 -5.07 -18.76 -12.07
CA ASN A 101 -5.44 -19.89 -12.93
C ASN A 101 -4.58 -19.87 -14.21
N PRO A 102 -3.32 -20.34 -14.20
CA PRO A 102 -2.40 -20.20 -15.35
C PRO A 102 -2.91 -20.82 -16.66
N GLU A 103 -3.82 -21.80 -16.57
CA GLU A 103 -4.41 -22.51 -17.71
C GLU A 103 -5.59 -21.75 -18.35
N GLU A 104 -6.18 -20.79 -17.63
CA GLU A 104 -7.30 -20.00 -18.14
C GLU A 104 -6.81 -18.87 -19.04
N LYS A 105 -7.41 -18.76 -20.24
CA LYS A 105 -7.08 -17.69 -21.20
C LYS A 105 -7.33 -16.27 -20.66
N THR A 106 -8.21 -16.15 -19.66
CA THR A 106 -8.61 -14.89 -19.02
C THR A 106 -7.86 -14.63 -17.71
N SER A 107 -6.88 -15.47 -17.37
CA SER A 107 -6.15 -15.37 -16.11
C SER A 107 -5.38 -14.06 -16.01
N MET A 108 -5.76 -13.25 -15.03
CA MET A 108 -5.08 -12.00 -14.71
C MET A 108 -3.76 -12.28 -14.00
N THR A 109 -2.75 -11.47 -14.27
CA THR A 109 -1.50 -11.49 -13.51
C THR A 109 -1.67 -10.67 -12.24
N LYS A 110 -1.34 -11.26 -11.10
CA LYS A 110 -1.27 -10.58 -9.80
C LYS A 110 0.19 -10.31 -9.43
N ILE A 111 0.47 -9.11 -8.91
CA ILE A 111 1.77 -8.71 -8.35
C ILE A 111 1.56 -8.36 -6.89
N LYS A 112 1.85 -9.31 -6.00
CA LYS A 112 1.85 -9.07 -4.56
C LYS A 112 3.17 -8.46 -4.13
N PHE A 113 3.12 -7.42 -3.30
CA PHE A 113 4.33 -6.77 -2.82
C PHE A 113 4.14 -6.21 -1.40
N LYS A 114 5.27 -6.11 -0.69
CA LYS A 114 5.38 -5.40 0.59
C LYS A 114 6.77 -4.78 0.69
N PHE A 115 6.81 -3.45 0.74
CA PHE A 115 8.02 -2.67 1.00
C PHE A 115 7.79 -1.74 2.19
N SER A 116 8.79 -1.66 3.06
CA SER A 116 8.80 -0.75 4.20
C SER A 116 10.02 0.13 4.16
N SER A 117 9.90 1.32 4.73
CA SER A 117 10.95 2.32 4.76
C SER A 117 11.16 2.85 6.16
N PHE A 118 12.42 3.14 6.47
CA PHE A 118 12.85 3.62 7.76
C PHE A 118 13.88 4.72 7.57
N ILE A 119 14.00 5.59 8.56
CA ILE A 119 15.14 6.50 8.67
C ILE A 119 16.04 6.02 9.80
N LYS A 120 17.35 5.90 9.51
CA LYS A 120 18.37 5.55 10.49
C LYS A 120 18.97 6.82 11.09
N ARG A 121 18.88 6.97 12.41
CA ARG A 121 19.46 8.10 13.17
C ARG A 121 20.06 7.58 14.47
N ASN A 122 21.32 7.91 14.74
CA ASN A 122 22.02 7.51 15.96
C ASN A 122 21.90 5.99 16.25
N ASN A 123 22.11 5.17 15.21
CA ASN A 123 21.98 3.72 15.24
C ASN A 123 20.59 3.18 15.67
N LYS A 124 19.55 4.00 15.56
CA LYS A 124 18.15 3.61 15.73
C LYS A 124 17.37 3.80 14.43
N TYR A 125 16.34 3.00 14.28
CA TYR A 125 15.46 3.01 13.12
C TYR A 125 14.11 3.59 13.52
N TYR A 126 13.55 4.44 12.66
CA TYR A 126 12.23 5.02 12.84
C TYR A 126 11.43 4.72 11.58
N PHE A 127 10.25 4.12 11.74
CA PHE A 127 9.37 3.81 10.61
C PHE A 127 8.99 5.09 9.87
N LEU A 128 9.16 5.10 8.55
CA LEU A 128 8.74 6.20 7.68
C LEU A 128 7.40 5.88 7.02
N ASN A 129 7.34 4.76 6.29
CA ASN A 129 6.21 4.43 5.44
C ASN A 129 6.26 2.96 4.99
N ARG A 130 5.12 2.47 4.51
CA ARG A 130 4.94 1.14 3.92
C ARG A 130 4.06 1.22 2.68
N THR A 131 4.34 0.33 1.74
CA THR A 131 3.43 0.01 0.65
C THR A 131 3.26 -1.50 0.59
N GLN A 132 2.02 -1.96 0.75
CA GLN A 132 1.65 -3.37 0.75
C GLN A 132 0.34 -3.52 0.00
N ASN A 133 0.35 -4.28 -1.09
CA ASN A 133 -0.86 -4.54 -1.88
C ASN A 133 -0.65 -5.67 -2.90
N VAL A 134 -1.69 -5.95 -3.68
CA VAL A 134 -1.69 -6.85 -4.83
C VAL A 134 -2.13 -6.09 -6.08
N ILE A 135 -1.25 -5.88 -7.07
CA ILE A 135 -1.63 -5.34 -8.38
C ILE A 135 -2.28 -6.44 -9.21
N THR A 136 -3.56 -6.33 -9.55
CA THR A 136 -4.19 -7.16 -10.57
C THR A 136 -4.10 -6.49 -11.95
N SER A 137 -3.51 -7.20 -12.92
CA SER A 137 -3.32 -6.77 -14.30
C SER A 137 -4.06 -7.69 -15.27
N ASP A 138 -4.92 -7.11 -16.11
CA ASP A 138 -5.58 -7.81 -17.22
C ASP A 138 -4.61 -8.16 -18.36
N SER A 139 -3.42 -7.56 -18.35
CA SER A 139 -2.34 -7.86 -19.29
C SER A 139 -1.32 -8.80 -18.67
N ASN A 140 -0.99 -9.88 -19.38
CA ASN A 140 0.12 -10.78 -19.02
C ASN A 140 1.42 -10.43 -19.77
N PHE A 141 1.49 -9.26 -20.42
CA PHE A 141 2.66 -8.86 -21.18
C PHE A 141 3.88 -8.65 -20.25
N PRO A 142 4.98 -9.43 -20.40
CA PRO A 142 6.05 -9.45 -19.41
C PRO A 142 6.68 -8.09 -19.11
N LYS A 143 6.94 -7.29 -20.15
CA LYS A 143 7.49 -5.93 -19.98
C LYS A 143 6.55 -5.02 -19.20
N TYR A 144 5.24 -5.17 -19.38
CA TYR A 144 4.27 -4.39 -18.61
C TYR A 144 4.31 -4.78 -17.13
N ILE A 145 4.31 -6.08 -16.83
CA ILE A 145 4.42 -6.58 -15.44
C ILE A 145 5.73 -6.12 -14.79
N ALA A 146 6.86 -6.26 -15.50
CA ALA A 146 8.16 -5.77 -15.03
C ALA A 146 8.14 -4.25 -14.76
N SER A 147 7.47 -3.47 -15.62
CA SER A 147 7.31 -2.02 -15.40
C SER A 147 6.47 -1.69 -14.17
N GLN A 148 5.44 -2.48 -13.84
CA GLN A 148 4.65 -2.27 -12.64
C GLN A 148 5.47 -2.51 -11.36
N ILE A 149 6.34 -3.52 -11.35
CA ILE A 149 7.27 -3.73 -10.24
C ILE A 149 8.23 -2.54 -10.10
N SER A 150 8.77 -2.04 -11.22
CA SER A 150 9.62 -0.85 -11.24
C SER A 150 8.89 0.40 -10.69
N ASN A 151 7.60 0.57 -11.03
CA ASN A 151 6.76 1.65 -10.50
C ASN A 151 6.61 1.56 -8.98
N VAL A 152 6.35 0.37 -8.44
CA VAL A 152 6.19 0.15 -6.98
C VAL A 152 7.47 0.54 -6.24
N VAL A 153 8.64 0.07 -6.71
CA VAL A 153 9.94 0.39 -6.12
C VAL A 153 10.22 1.89 -6.20
N THR A 154 9.94 2.52 -7.35
CA THR A 154 10.07 3.97 -7.52
C THR A 154 9.15 4.74 -6.57
N GLY A 155 7.91 4.29 -6.41
CA GLY A 155 6.89 4.89 -5.56
C GLY A 155 7.32 4.92 -4.10
N ILE A 156 7.69 3.78 -3.53
CA ILE A 156 8.10 3.72 -2.11
C ILE A 156 9.34 4.57 -1.84
N ILE A 157 10.32 4.60 -2.76
CA ILE A 157 11.49 5.47 -2.65
C ILE A 157 11.07 6.94 -2.55
N LYS A 158 10.22 7.40 -3.48
CA LYS A 158 9.76 8.79 -3.52
C LYS A 158 8.92 9.17 -2.31
N GLU A 159 8.02 8.30 -1.89
CA GLU A 159 7.23 8.53 -0.68
C GLU A 159 8.12 8.63 0.55
N SER A 160 9.16 7.79 0.65
CA SER A 160 10.12 7.81 1.78
C SER A 160 10.82 9.16 1.96
N TYR A 161 11.05 9.93 0.89
CA TYR A 161 11.68 11.26 0.96
C TYR A 161 10.81 12.31 1.66
N VAL A 162 9.48 12.14 1.61
CA VAL A 162 8.51 13.12 2.13
C VAL A 162 7.78 12.63 3.38
N SER A 163 7.88 11.34 3.70
CA SER A 163 7.31 10.76 4.90
C SER A 163 7.95 11.31 6.18
N VAL A 164 7.11 11.52 7.20
CA VAL A 164 7.56 11.95 8.51
C VAL A 164 7.65 10.72 9.42
N PRO A 165 8.79 10.49 10.09
CA PRO A 165 8.96 9.29 10.90
C PRO A 165 7.97 9.21 12.07
N LEU A 166 7.51 7.99 12.35
CA LEU A 166 6.87 7.66 13.62
C LEU A 166 7.89 7.76 14.76
N ARG A 167 7.41 8.10 15.96
CA ARG A 167 8.27 8.45 17.09
C ARG A 167 9.00 7.25 17.70
N SER A 168 8.46 6.05 17.55
CA SER A 168 8.99 4.82 18.14
C SER A 168 10.34 4.47 17.53
N ALA A 169 11.39 4.55 18.34
CA ALA A 169 12.75 4.24 17.94
C ALA A 169 13.02 2.74 18.14
N MET A 170 13.51 2.06 17.11
CA MET A 170 13.80 0.63 17.12
C MET A 170 15.30 0.35 17.02
N SER A 171 15.73 -0.76 17.60
CA SER A 171 17.06 -1.32 17.33
C SER A 171 17.08 -2.02 15.96
N GLU A 172 18.26 -2.45 15.51
CA GLU A 172 18.38 -3.26 14.30
C GLU A 172 17.73 -4.64 14.46
N GLU A 173 17.81 -5.22 15.66
CA GLU A 173 17.26 -6.53 16.00
C GLU A 173 15.72 -6.53 15.91
N ASP A 174 15.10 -5.39 16.22
CA ASP A 174 13.65 -5.21 16.15
C ASP A 174 13.13 -5.04 14.72
N LEU A 175 13.99 -4.75 13.73
CA LEU A 175 13.55 -4.44 12.35
C LEU A 175 12.77 -5.57 11.69
N THR A 176 13.09 -6.83 11.97
CA THR A 176 12.37 -7.97 11.39
C THR A 176 10.95 -8.11 11.94
N ASN A 177 10.69 -7.58 13.14
CA ASN A 177 9.39 -7.59 13.83
C ASN A 177 8.85 -6.18 14.07
N TYR A 178 9.26 -5.21 13.25
CA TYR A 178 8.99 -3.78 13.45
C TYR A 178 7.50 -3.48 13.59
N GLU A 179 6.63 -4.18 12.84
CA GLU A 179 5.19 -3.93 12.88
C GLU A 179 4.61 -4.18 14.26
N LYS A 180 4.96 -5.32 14.88
CA LYS A 180 4.53 -5.64 16.24
C LYS A 180 5.09 -4.64 17.25
N TYR A 181 6.35 -4.25 17.10
CA TYR A 181 6.98 -3.26 17.97
C TYR A 181 6.29 -1.89 17.86
N VAL A 182 6.06 -1.40 16.64
CA VAL A 182 5.51 -0.07 16.39
C VAL A 182 4.04 -0.03 16.80
N THR A 183 3.23 -1.00 16.39
CA THR A 183 1.80 -1.08 16.76
C THR A 183 1.58 -1.31 18.26
N GLY A 184 2.39 -2.16 18.91
CA GLY A 184 2.29 -2.40 20.35
C GLY A 184 2.56 -1.15 21.21
N ASN A 185 3.33 -0.20 20.69
CA ASN A 185 3.60 1.08 21.34
C ASN A 185 2.64 2.21 20.91
N SER A 186 1.60 1.89 20.11
CA SER A 186 0.62 2.86 19.61
C SER A 186 -0.55 3.03 20.57
N PRO A 187 -1.02 4.27 20.82
CA PRO A 187 -2.30 4.49 21.51
C PRO A 187 -3.50 3.87 20.79
N LEU A 188 -3.49 3.81 19.45
CA LEU A 188 -4.60 3.26 18.65
C LEU A 188 -4.76 1.75 18.83
N PHE A 189 -3.65 1.01 18.86
CA PHE A 189 -3.66 -0.46 18.89
C PHE A 189 -3.41 -1.03 20.28
N GLY A 190 -2.54 -0.41 21.07
CA GLY A 190 -2.22 -0.82 22.45
C GLY A 190 -3.08 -0.14 23.53
N GLY A 191 -3.89 0.86 23.17
CA GLY A 191 -4.80 1.54 24.10
C GLY A 191 -6.07 0.74 24.41
N THR A 192 -6.71 1.07 25.53
CA THR A 192 -7.97 0.43 25.98
C THR A 192 -9.21 1.07 25.36
N GLU A 193 -9.14 2.36 25.01
CA GLU A 193 -10.28 3.13 24.49
C GLU A 193 -9.84 4.07 23.37
N LEU A 194 -10.73 4.26 22.40
CA LEU A 194 -10.55 5.20 21.31
C LEU A 194 -11.06 6.58 21.72
N LYS A 195 -10.31 7.63 21.39
CA LYS A 195 -10.71 9.00 21.68
C LYS A 195 -11.66 9.53 20.62
N ASP A 196 -12.83 9.97 21.05
CA ASP A 196 -13.81 10.61 20.18
C ASP A 196 -13.27 11.91 19.58
N GLY A 197 -13.70 12.20 18.35
CA GLY A 197 -13.36 13.41 17.61
C GLY A 197 -13.04 13.14 16.14
N VAL A 198 -12.77 14.22 15.40
CA VAL A 198 -12.43 14.18 13.97
C VAL A 198 -10.92 14.06 13.79
N TYR A 199 -10.50 13.30 12.79
CA TYR A 199 -9.10 13.10 12.45
C TYR A 199 -8.88 13.46 10.98
N LYS A 200 -8.01 14.43 10.70
CA LYS A 200 -7.71 14.86 9.33
C LYS A 200 -6.76 13.95 8.58
N ASP A 201 -5.89 13.25 9.30
CA ASP A 201 -4.93 12.31 8.70
C ASP A 201 -4.79 11.04 9.54
N PHE A 202 -4.18 10.01 8.95
CA PHE A 202 -3.95 8.75 9.65
C PHE A 202 -3.02 8.91 10.85
N ARG A 203 -2.09 9.87 10.83
CA ARG A 203 -1.14 10.05 11.93
C ARG A 203 -1.84 10.54 13.19
N SER A 204 -2.73 11.52 13.07
CA SER A 204 -3.53 12.01 14.20
C SER A 204 -4.44 10.91 14.73
N PHE A 205 -5.01 10.08 13.84
CA PHE A 205 -5.77 8.88 14.20
C PHE A 205 -4.91 7.85 14.96
N TYR A 206 -3.72 7.52 14.44
CA TYR A 206 -2.77 6.59 15.05
C TYR A 206 -2.28 7.07 16.43
N GLU A 207 -2.02 8.37 16.58
CA GLU A 207 -1.58 8.99 17.83
C GLU A 207 -2.75 9.26 18.80
N GLN A 208 -4.01 8.99 18.41
CA GLN A 208 -5.22 9.29 19.18
C GLN A 208 -5.23 10.77 19.64
N LYS A 209 -5.09 11.67 18.66
CA LYS A 209 -5.12 13.14 18.81
C LYS A 209 -6.12 13.72 17.81
N PRO A 210 -7.42 13.78 18.13
CA PRO A 210 -8.39 14.38 17.24
C PRO A 210 -8.09 15.87 17.03
N GLU A 211 -8.46 16.38 15.86
CA GLU A 211 -8.29 17.79 15.52
C GLU A 211 -9.23 18.65 16.35
N PRO A 212 -8.71 19.67 17.07
CA PRO A 212 -9.57 20.61 17.77
C PRO A 212 -10.39 21.39 16.75
N ASN A 213 -11.62 21.78 17.12
CA ASN A 213 -12.53 22.62 16.34
C ASN A 213 -13.27 21.92 15.17
N TYR A 214 -13.04 20.63 14.96
CA TYR A 214 -13.80 19.87 13.97
C TYR A 214 -14.87 19.01 14.64
N VAL A 215 -16.11 19.12 14.17
CA VAL A 215 -17.27 18.44 14.75
C VAL A 215 -18.07 17.69 13.69
N THR A 216 -18.76 16.63 14.11
CA THR A 216 -19.67 15.87 13.25
C THR A 216 -21.02 16.59 13.14
N ASP A 217 -21.50 16.80 11.91
CA ASP A 217 -22.83 17.35 11.63
C ASP A 217 -23.78 16.22 11.28
N LYS A 218 -24.92 16.15 12.00
CA LYS A 218 -25.87 15.04 11.89
C LYS A 218 -27.18 15.45 11.27
N ASN A 219 -27.75 14.58 10.45
CA ASN A 219 -29.12 14.74 9.99
C ASN A 219 -30.15 14.41 11.09
N LYS A 220 -31.44 14.65 10.80
CA LYS A 220 -32.56 14.38 11.72
C LYS A 220 -32.66 12.91 12.21
N LYS A 221 -31.96 11.98 11.57
CA LYS A 221 -31.90 10.56 11.95
C LYS A 221 -30.65 10.23 12.78
N GLY A 222 -29.89 11.24 13.22
CA GLY A 222 -28.67 11.10 14.01
C GLY A 222 -27.44 10.64 13.20
N ARG A 223 -27.50 10.65 11.86
CA ARG A 223 -26.39 10.17 11.02
C ARG A 223 -25.47 11.31 10.66
N VAL A 224 -24.17 11.11 10.80
CA VAL A 224 -23.16 12.07 10.35
C VAL A 224 -23.24 12.21 8.83
N THR A 225 -23.45 13.44 8.38
CA THR A 225 -23.52 13.79 6.96
C THR A 225 -22.33 14.62 6.51
N HIS A 226 -21.77 15.42 7.41
CA HIS A 226 -20.63 16.28 7.13
C HIS A 226 -19.73 16.39 8.35
N ILE A 227 -18.49 16.83 8.15
CA ILE A 227 -17.66 17.41 9.18
C ILE A 227 -17.68 18.93 9.02
N LYS A 228 -17.73 19.64 10.15
CA LYS A 228 -17.70 21.09 10.21
C LYS A 228 -16.46 21.61 10.93
N ASP A 229 -15.87 22.67 10.40
CA ASP A 229 -14.89 23.51 11.08
C ASP A 229 -15.61 24.68 11.79
N ILE A 230 -15.69 24.63 13.11
CA ILE A 230 -16.44 25.64 13.89
C ILE A 230 -15.78 27.02 13.91
N ASN A 231 -14.54 27.13 13.41
CA ASN A 231 -13.81 28.40 13.31
C ASN A 231 -13.83 29.00 11.90
N ALA A 232 -14.39 28.29 10.91
CA ALA A 232 -14.51 28.80 9.56
C ALA A 232 -15.68 29.79 9.43
N ASP A 233 -15.62 30.66 8.43
CA ASP A 233 -16.76 31.50 8.05
C ASP A 233 -17.94 30.63 7.61
N VAL A 234 -19.17 31.12 7.75
CA VAL A 234 -20.43 30.36 7.55
C VAL A 234 -20.49 29.68 6.17
N ASN A 235 -19.85 30.27 5.16
CA ASN A 235 -19.82 29.72 3.81
C ASN A 235 -18.79 28.59 3.59
N ASN A 236 -17.84 28.41 4.52
CA ASN A 236 -16.75 27.42 4.47
C ASN A 236 -16.74 26.48 5.67
N GLU A 237 -17.85 26.41 6.42
CA GLU A 237 -17.95 25.58 7.63
C GLU A 237 -17.83 24.08 7.29
N ILE A 238 -18.35 23.64 6.14
CA ILE A 238 -18.31 22.23 5.73
C ILE A 238 -17.01 21.93 5.00
N ILE A 239 -16.26 20.94 5.50
CA ILE A 239 -15.03 20.45 4.85
C ILE A 239 -15.30 19.23 3.98
N GLY A 240 -14.52 19.11 2.89
CA GLY A 240 -14.59 17.97 1.99
C GLY A 240 -14.19 16.65 2.65
N ASN A 241 -14.77 15.55 2.20
CA ASN A 241 -14.44 14.21 2.73
C ASN A 241 -12.97 13.83 2.47
N GLU A 242 -12.40 14.32 1.38
CA GLU A 242 -11.00 14.14 0.98
C GLU A 242 -10.00 14.81 1.92
N GLU A 243 -10.43 15.79 2.71
CA GLU A 243 -9.60 16.50 3.69
C GLU A 243 -9.61 15.85 5.08
N VAL A 244 -10.39 14.77 5.24
CA VAL A 244 -10.62 14.10 6.51
C VAL A 244 -10.21 12.64 6.40
N PHE A 245 -9.46 12.14 7.38
CA PHE A 245 -9.21 10.71 7.48
C PHE A 245 -10.47 9.99 7.97
N GLY A 246 -11.06 10.47 9.05
CA GLY A 246 -12.24 9.86 9.64
C GLY A 246 -12.67 10.57 10.92
N TYR A 247 -13.58 9.95 11.65
CA TYR A 247 -13.94 10.38 12.99
C TYR A 247 -14.14 9.17 13.91
N ILE A 248 -14.08 9.40 15.22
CA ILE A 248 -14.47 8.44 16.24
C ILE A 248 -15.64 9.04 17.02
N GLU A 249 -16.69 8.27 17.21
CA GLU A 249 -17.86 8.67 18.00
C GLU A 249 -18.34 7.49 18.84
N ASN A 250 -18.46 7.71 20.15
CA ASN A 250 -18.80 6.68 21.13
C ASN A 250 -17.87 5.45 21.03
N GLY A 251 -16.57 5.68 20.83
CA GLY A 251 -15.58 4.62 20.67
C GLY A 251 -15.67 3.84 19.36
N LYS A 252 -16.55 4.21 18.42
CA LYS A 252 -16.64 3.61 17.09
C LYS A 252 -15.94 4.48 16.08
N ALA A 253 -15.06 3.88 15.29
CA ALA A 253 -14.26 4.61 14.31
C ALA A 253 -14.91 4.53 12.92
N TYR A 254 -14.84 5.63 12.18
CA TYR A 254 -15.45 5.78 10.85
C TYR A 254 -14.44 6.37 9.88
N ARG A 255 -14.29 5.74 8.71
CA ARG A 255 -13.41 6.16 7.62
C ARG A 255 -14.15 7.08 6.66
N SER A 256 -13.55 8.22 6.35
CA SER A 256 -14.02 9.09 5.28
C SER A 256 -13.75 8.47 3.91
N THR A 257 -14.75 8.52 3.03
CA THR A 257 -14.69 8.04 1.65
C THR A 257 -15.38 9.05 0.73
N PRO A 258 -15.15 8.99 -0.60
CA PRO A 258 -15.87 9.82 -1.56
C PRO A 258 -17.40 9.66 -1.47
N ALA A 259 -17.89 8.49 -1.02
CA ALA A 259 -19.32 8.19 -0.91
C ALA A 259 -19.92 8.50 0.49
N GLY A 260 -19.12 8.96 1.46
CA GLY A 260 -19.54 9.22 2.84
C GLY A 260 -18.63 8.54 3.85
N TYR A 261 -19.16 8.17 5.02
CA TYR A 261 -18.39 7.55 6.10
C TYR A 261 -18.73 6.08 6.25
N LEU A 262 -17.71 5.22 6.35
CA LEU A 262 -17.85 3.79 6.59
C LEU A 262 -17.38 3.45 8.00
N GLU A 263 -18.11 2.63 8.74
CA GLU A 263 -17.60 2.11 10.02
C GLU A 263 -16.34 1.27 9.78
N MET A 264 -15.31 1.51 10.60
CA MET A 264 -14.10 0.71 10.67
C MET A 264 -14.29 -0.35 11.75
N ILE A 265 -14.33 -1.61 11.33
CA ILE A 265 -14.45 -2.75 12.23
C ILE A 265 -13.05 -3.22 12.58
N ARG A 266 -12.82 -3.54 13.86
CA ARG A 266 -11.53 -4.04 14.35
C ARG A 266 -11.60 -5.53 14.66
N ASP A 267 -10.64 -6.28 14.15
CA ASP A 267 -10.40 -7.67 14.49
C ASP A 267 -8.91 -7.92 14.82
N GLU A 268 -8.50 -9.19 14.81
CA GLU A 268 -7.12 -9.61 15.09
C GLU A 268 -6.11 -9.14 14.02
N LYS A 269 -6.55 -8.92 12.76
CA LYS A 269 -5.70 -8.46 11.65
C LYS A 269 -5.58 -6.94 11.61
N GLY A 270 -6.54 -6.22 12.19
CA GLY A 270 -6.50 -4.77 12.31
C GLY A 270 -7.87 -4.14 12.06
N PHE A 271 -7.88 -2.92 11.57
CA PHE A 271 -9.11 -2.27 11.15
C PHE A 271 -9.42 -2.58 9.69
N TYR A 272 -10.69 -2.78 9.35
CA TYR A 272 -11.18 -2.94 7.99
C TYR A 272 -12.50 -2.21 7.76
N VAL A 273 -12.85 -2.03 6.49
CA VAL A 273 -14.17 -1.56 6.04
C VAL A 273 -14.78 -2.59 5.09
N VAL A 274 -16.12 -2.67 5.05
CA VAL A 274 -16.83 -3.54 4.09
C VAL A 274 -17.20 -2.71 2.86
N ALA A 275 -16.39 -2.79 1.81
CA ALA A 275 -16.54 -1.93 0.63
C ALA A 275 -15.98 -2.55 -0.65
N THR A 276 -16.53 -2.15 -1.79
CA THR A 276 -15.92 -2.46 -3.10
C THR A 276 -14.80 -1.47 -3.42
N LYS A 277 -13.88 -1.86 -4.32
CA LYS A 277 -12.83 -0.93 -4.79
C LYS A 277 -13.41 0.32 -5.44
N ALA A 278 -14.52 0.20 -6.17
CA ALA A 278 -15.19 1.32 -6.82
C ALA A 278 -15.83 2.31 -5.83
N GLU A 279 -16.29 1.83 -4.66
CA GLU A 279 -16.80 2.69 -3.58
C GLU A 279 -15.67 3.49 -2.92
N LEU A 280 -14.47 2.90 -2.80
CA LEU A 280 -13.29 3.56 -2.22
C LEU A 280 -12.56 4.47 -3.22
N PHE A 281 -12.61 4.15 -4.52
CA PHE A 281 -11.91 4.83 -5.60
C PHE A 281 -12.81 5.02 -6.83
N PRO A 282 -13.71 6.02 -6.84
CA PRO A 282 -14.59 6.29 -7.98
C PRO A 282 -13.79 6.81 -9.19
N ALA A 283 -14.20 6.39 -10.40
CA ALA A 283 -13.46 6.57 -11.65
C ALA A 283 -13.18 8.03 -12.09
N ASN A 284 -13.77 9.03 -11.43
CA ASN A 284 -13.66 10.44 -11.81
C ASN A 284 -12.53 11.22 -11.11
N ASN A 285 -11.78 10.60 -10.21
CA ASN A 285 -10.70 11.30 -9.49
C ASN A 285 -9.39 11.26 -10.30
N GLY A 286 -9.31 12.07 -11.36
CA GLY A 286 -8.18 12.19 -12.29
C GLY A 286 -6.90 12.83 -11.75
N ASN A 287 -6.60 12.75 -10.45
CA ASN A 287 -5.40 13.33 -9.87
C ASN A 287 -4.33 12.27 -9.60
N GLY A 288 -3.16 12.46 -10.22
CA GLY A 288 -2.03 11.53 -10.34
C GLY A 288 -1.24 11.17 -9.07
N GLU A 289 -1.89 10.99 -7.91
CA GLU A 289 -1.27 10.41 -6.69
C GLU A 289 -1.42 8.88 -6.64
N MET A 290 -1.26 8.26 -7.81
CA MET A 290 -1.92 7.01 -8.15
C MET A 290 -0.95 5.83 -8.25
N ILE A 291 0.14 5.85 -7.49
CA ILE A 291 1.16 4.78 -7.52
C ILE A 291 0.84 3.67 -6.49
N GLY A 292 0.04 3.96 -5.46
CA GLY A 292 -0.46 2.95 -4.50
C GLY A 292 -1.91 2.50 -4.69
N ALA A 293 -2.80 3.39 -5.19
CA ALA A 293 -4.24 3.13 -5.26
C ALA A 293 -4.70 2.33 -6.51
N MET A 294 -3.94 2.38 -7.61
CA MET A 294 -4.25 1.69 -8.88
C MET A 294 -3.67 0.29 -9.01
N ALA A 295 -3.21 -0.29 -7.90
CA ALA A 295 -2.79 -1.68 -7.84
C ALA A 295 -4.00 -2.64 -7.98
N GLY A 296 -4.83 -2.56 -9.01
CA GLY A 296 -5.88 -3.56 -9.22
C GLY A 296 -6.87 -3.10 -10.26
N GLY A 297 -7.06 -3.93 -11.28
CA GLY A 297 -8.07 -3.76 -12.31
C GLY A 297 -9.44 -3.41 -11.73
N MET A 298 -10.20 -2.67 -12.54
CA MET A 298 -11.59 -2.32 -12.23
C MET A 298 -12.43 -3.59 -12.21
N ILE A 299 -12.77 -4.10 -11.02
CA ILE A 299 -13.94 -4.96 -10.90
C ILE A 299 -15.16 -4.03 -10.86
N GLY A 300 -15.86 -3.95 -11.98
CA GLY A 300 -17.10 -3.18 -12.09
C GLY A 300 -18.24 -3.91 -11.39
N ALA A 301 -18.86 -3.27 -10.38
CA ALA A 301 -20.30 -3.28 -10.12
C ALA A 301 -20.64 -2.49 -8.85
N LEU A 302 -21.75 -1.74 -8.96
CA LEU A 302 -22.55 -1.09 -7.93
C LEU A 302 -21.87 -0.04 -7.05
N ILE A 303 -22.09 1.23 -7.41
CA ILE A 303 -21.95 2.38 -6.50
C ILE A 303 -23.14 2.34 -5.53
N GLY A 304 -22.92 1.73 -4.36
CA GLY A 304 -23.79 1.88 -3.20
C GLY A 304 -23.25 3.02 -2.33
N ALA A 305 -24.12 3.96 -1.93
CA ALA A 305 -23.71 4.98 -0.97
C ALA A 305 -23.22 4.31 0.33
N ALA A 306 -22.08 4.78 0.86
CA ALA A 306 -21.43 4.25 2.06
C ALA A 306 -22.42 4.12 3.23
N ILE A 307 -22.36 2.96 3.90
CA ILE A 307 -23.13 2.65 5.12
C ILE A 307 -22.28 2.97 6.35
N ASP A 308 -22.79 3.91 7.15
CA ASP A 308 -22.56 4.00 8.59
C ASP A 308 -23.37 2.87 9.27
N SER A 309 -22.80 2.18 10.25
CA SER A 309 -23.39 1.06 10.99
C SER A 309 -24.66 1.36 11.79
N GLY A 310 -25.20 2.59 11.69
CA GLY A 310 -26.59 2.94 12.03
C GLY A 310 -27.57 3.06 10.85
N SER A 311 -27.19 2.73 9.60
CA SER A 311 -27.87 3.27 8.41
C SER A 311 -28.06 2.32 7.22
N ASN A 312 -29.32 1.94 6.95
CA ASN A 312 -29.78 1.38 5.67
C ASN A 312 -29.56 2.36 4.48
N ARG A 313 -28.33 2.52 3.99
CA ARG A 313 -28.02 3.20 2.73
C ARG A 313 -27.68 2.25 1.58
N ARG A 314 -27.45 0.98 1.88
CA ARG A 314 -27.98 -0.10 1.05
C ARG A 314 -29.39 -0.41 1.57
N GLY A 315 -30.33 -0.75 0.70
CA GLY A 315 -31.66 -1.15 1.14
C GLY A 315 -31.54 -2.22 2.24
N LYS A 316 -32.52 -2.31 3.14
CA LYS A 316 -32.56 -3.29 4.26
C LYS A 316 -32.39 -4.77 3.81
N ASN A 317 -32.34 -5.00 2.49
CA ASN A 317 -32.26 -6.27 1.78
C ASN A 317 -31.02 -6.36 0.85
N VAL A 318 -30.02 -5.48 0.97
CA VAL A 318 -28.79 -5.64 0.19
C VAL A 318 -27.89 -6.58 0.95
N ASP A 319 -27.75 -7.76 0.38
CA ASP A 319 -26.82 -8.77 0.85
C ASP A 319 -25.39 -8.22 0.75
N THR A 320 -24.74 -8.05 1.91
CA THR A 320 -23.34 -7.63 1.99
C THR A 320 -22.40 -8.81 2.17
N SER A 321 -22.90 -10.06 2.19
CA SER A 321 -22.07 -11.25 2.34
C SER A 321 -21.05 -11.41 1.21
N ASP A 322 -21.38 -10.91 0.02
CA ASP A 322 -20.50 -10.95 -1.15
C ASP A 322 -19.54 -9.74 -1.25
N ILE A 323 -19.56 -8.81 -0.30
CA ILE A 323 -18.77 -7.58 -0.36
C ILE A 323 -17.51 -7.76 0.51
N PRO A 324 -16.31 -7.54 -0.06
CA PRO A 324 -15.08 -7.90 0.63
C PRO A 324 -14.78 -6.97 1.81
N ASN A 325 -14.08 -7.54 2.79
CA ASN A 325 -13.40 -6.76 3.84
C ASN A 325 -12.12 -6.16 3.25
N VAL A 326 -12.00 -4.85 3.27
CA VAL A 326 -10.80 -4.13 2.85
C VAL A 326 -10.08 -3.64 4.10
N TYR A 327 -8.95 -4.27 4.41
CA TYR A 327 -8.16 -3.93 5.59
C TYR A 327 -7.40 -2.62 5.38
N MET A 328 -7.15 -1.92 6.48
CA MET A 328 -6.25 -0.79 6.53
C MET A 328 -4.92 -1.22 7.11
N ASP A 329 -3.88 -0.76 6.45
CA ASP A 329 -2.52 -0.89 6.92
C ASP A 329 -2.35 -0.23 8.30
N SER A 330 -1.90 -1.01 9.27
CA SER A 330 -1.79 -0.60 10.68
C SER A 330 -0.81 0.57 10.92
N LEU A 331 0.06 0.88 9.96
CA LEU A 331 1.12 1.88 10.10
C LEU A 331 0.96 3.08 9.16
N THR A 332 0.10 2.97 8.14
CA THR A 332 -0.09 4.02 7.13
C THR A 332 -1.55 4.39 6.89
N GLY A 333 -2.51 3.57 7.33
CA GLY A 333 -3.94 3.77 7.09
C GLY A 333 -4.38 3.58 5.64
N LYS A 334 -3.47 3.11 4.77
CA LYS A 334 -3.76 2.80 3.36
C LYS A 334 -4.58 1.51 3.27
N TYR A 335 -5.45 1.41 2.28
CA TYR A 335 -6.19 0.18 2.01
C TYR A 335 -5.28 -0.93 1.45
N ILE A 336 -5.48 -2.15 1.94
CA ILE A 336 -4.84 -3.38 1.47
C ILE A 336 -5.92 -4.21 0.78
N PHE A 337 -5.70 -4.50 -0.50
CA PHE A 337 -6.54 -5.40 -1.28
C PHE A 337 -5.88 -6.78 -1.36
N GLU A 338 -6.71 -7.83 -1.33
CA GLU A 338 -6.30 -9.25 -1.45
C GLU A 338 -6.72 -9.83 -2.81
#